data_AF-A0A1G2Q055-F1
#
_entry.id   AF-A0A1G2Q055-F1
#
_cell.length_a   1.000
_cell.length_b   1.000
_cell.length_c   1.000
_cell.angle_alpha   90.00
_cell.angle_beta   90.00
_cell.angle_gamma   90.00
#
_symmetry.space_group_name_H-M   'P 1'
#
loop_
_entity.id
_entity.type
_entity.pdbx_description
1 polymer ?
#
loop_
_entity_poly.entity_id
_entity_poly.type
_entity_poly.pdbx_seq_one_letter_code
_entity_poly.pdbx_strand_id
1 'polypeptide(L)' 'MKTLTRKELDRQDFVDNEIFELIQKLLPPSKKIEWDIEAIGTVRDIIRKQTVNKQKLISEIKFYP' A
#
# COMPACT_ATOMS: atom_id res chain seq x y z
N MET A 1 -14.77 14.79 -2.37
CA MET A 1 -13.43 14.18 -2.28
C MET A 1 -12.56 15.13 -1.47
N LYS A 2 -11.89 14.66 -0.41
CA LYS A 2 -10.89 15.48 0.29
C LYS A 2 -9.64 15.52 -0.58
N THR A 3 -9.11 16.70 -0.85
CA THR A 3 -7.79 16.85 -1.48
C THR A 3 -6.73 16.45 -0.47
N LEU A 4 -5.92 15.46 -0.83
CA LEU A 4 -4.82 15.02 0.03
C LEU A 4 -3.77 16.12 0.15
N THR A 5 -3.18 16.28 1.33
CA THR A 5 -2.01 17.15 1.49
C THR A 5 -0.79 16.51 0.85
N ARG A 6 0.23 17.31 0.54
CA ARG A 6 1.47 16.79 -0.08
C ARG A 6 2.14 15.70 0.75
N LYS A 7 2.10 15.82 2.08
CA LYS A 7 2.65 14.80 2.99
C LYS A 7 1.89 13.47 2.90
N GLU A 8 0.58 13.53 2.68
CA GLU A 8 -0.28 12.35 2.57
C GLU A 8 0.00 11.65 1.23
N LEU A 9 0.18 12.42 0.15
CA LEU A 9 0.61 11.90 -1.15
C LEU A 9 2.00 11.25 -1.07
N ASP A 10 2.99 11.94 -0.48
CA ASP A 10 4.36 11.40 -0.33
C ASP A 10 4.35 10.09 0.48
N ARG A 11 3.47 9.98 1.49
CA ARG A 11 3.31 8.75 2.27
C ARG A 11 2.62 7.65 1.48
N GLN A 12 1.60 8.00 0.70
CA GLN A 12 0.91 7.05 -0.16
C GLN A 12 1.88 6.45 -1.19
N ASP A 13 2.69 7.29 -1.82
CA ASP A 13 3.73 6.85 -2.76
C ASP A 13 4.75 5.93 -2.08
N PHE A 14 5.17 6.24 -0.86
CA PHE A 14 6.03 5.36 -0.08
C PHE A 14 5.39 3.97 0.13
N VAL A 15 4.13 3.93 0.58
CA VAL A 15 3.42 2.65 0.83
C VAL A 15 3.24 1.87 -0.47
N ASP A 16 2.92 2.53 -1.57
CA ASP A 16 2.73 1.89 -2.87
C ASP A 16 4.03 1.28 -3.40
N ASN A 17 5.16 1.96 -3.21
CA ASN A 17 6.48 1.42 -3.54
C ASN A 17 6.83 0.17 -2.71
N GLU A 18 6.61 0.20 -1.40
CA GLU A 18 6.85 -0.97 -0.53
C GLU A 18 5.98 -2.18 -0.92
N ILE A 19 4.73 -1.92 -1.34
CA ILE A 19 3.82 -2.96 -1.82
C ILE A 19 4.29 -3.52 -3.16
N PHE A 20 4.70 -2.67 -4.10
CA PHE A 20 5.26 -3.11 -5.36
C PHE A 20 6.48 -4.03 -5.15
N GLU A 21 7.41 -3.61 -4.29
CA GLU A 21 8.59 -4.39 -3.92
C GLU A 21 8.21 -5.71 -3.22
N LEU A 22 7.20 -5.71 -2.36
CA LEU A 22 6.69 -6.93 -1.73
C LEU A 22 6.16 -7.91 -2.78
N ILE A 23 5.34 -7.45 -3.74
CA ILE A 23 4.80 -8.31 -4.79
C ILE A 23 5.94 -8.90 -5.64
N GLN A 24 6.92 -8.08 -6.03
CA GLN A 24 8.09 -8.54 -6.79
C GLN A 24 8.87 -9.63 -6.03
N LYS A 25 9.06 -9.48 -4.72
CA LYS A 25 9.78 -10.46 -3.87
C LYS A 25 9.01 -11.77 -3.68
N LEU A 26 7.68 -11.74 -3.74
CA LEU A 26 6.85 -12.94 -3.60
C LEU A 26 6.73 -13.74 -4.91
N LEU A 27 7.01 -13.10 -6.05
CA LEU A 27 6.97 -13.76 -7.35
C LEU A 27 8.28 -14.54 -7.62
N PRO A 28 8.24 -15.59 -8.45
CA PRO A 28 9.44 -16.24 -8.92
C PRO A 28 10.39 -15.24 -9.59
N PRO A 29 11.72 -15.36 -9.45
CA PRO A 29 12.68 -14.40 -10.03
C PRO A 29 12.59 -14.24 -11.55
N SER A 30 12.00 -15.22 -12.24
CA SER A 30 11.73 -15.18 -13.68
C SER A 30 10.55 -14.30 -14.08
N LYS A 31 9.76 -13.82 -13.11
CA LYS A 31 8.65 -12.89 -13.33
C LYS A 31 9.01 -11.52 -12.75
N LYS A 32 8.84 -10.49 -13.58
CA LYS A 32 8.80 -9.10 -13.13
C LYS A 32 7.43 -8.54 -13.47
N ILE A 33 6.81 -7.87 -12.52
CA ILE A 33 5.62 -7.08 -12.77
C ILE A 33 5.99 -5.64 -13.12
N GLU A 34 5.19 -5.04 -14.00
CA GLU A 34 5.20 -3.61 -14.22
C GLU A 34 4.42 -2.89 -13.12
N TRP A 35 4.60 -1.58 -13.02
CA TRP A 35 3.86 -0.78 -12.06
C TRP A 35 2.37 -0.74 -12.44
N ASP A 36 1.55 -1.43 -11.66
CA ASP A 36 0.10 -1.48 -11.81
C ASP A 36 -0.55 -0.86 -10.57
N ILE A 37 -1.04 0.38 -10.72
CA ILE A 37 -1.61 1.16 -9.62
C ILE A 37 -2.89 0.53 -9.06
N GLU A 38 -3.66 -0.19 -9.87
CA GLU A 38 -4.89 -0.85 -9.41
C GLU A 38 -4.57 -2.10 -8.60
N ALA A 39 -3.59 -2.90 -9.05
CA ALA A 39 -3.11 -4.05 -8.32
C ALA A 39 -2.45 -3.64 -6.98
N ILE A 40 -1.56 -2.65 -7.02
CA ILE A 40 -0.89 -2.10 -5.83
C ILE A 40 -1.93 -1.53 -4.85
N GLY A 41 -2.89 -0.73 -5.36
CA GLY A 41 -3.98 -0.17 -4.55
C GLY A 41 -4.85 -1.25 -3.90
N THR A 42 -5.15 -2.33 -4.63
CA THR A 42 -5.90 -3.48 -4.10
C THR A 42 -5.16 -4.16 -2.93
N VAL A 43 -3.85 -4.40 -3.09
CA VAL A 43 -3.04 -4.99 -2.03
C VAL A 43 -2.94 -4.07 -0.82
N ARG A 44 -2.78 -2.76 -1.04
CA ARG A 44 -2.77 -1.74 0.03
C ARG A 44 -4.05 -1.81 0.86
N ASP A 45 -5.20 -1.87 0.21
CA ASP A 45 -6.49 -1.92 0.89
C ASP A 45 -6.68 -3.21 1.68
N ILE A 46 -6.18 -4.34 1.16
CA ILE A 46 -6.17 -5.62 1.88
C ILE A 46 -5.28 -5.54 3.12
N ILE A 47 -4.05 -5.01 2.99
CA ILE A 47 -3.12 -4.82 4.11
C ILE A 47 -3.74 -3.93 5.18
N ARG A 48 -4.36 -2.80 4.79
CA ARG A 48 -5.11 -1.95 5.72
C ARG A 48 -6.17 -2.75 6.47
N LYS A 49 -7.00 -3.48 5.74
CA LYS A 49 -8.11 -4.24 6.34
C LYS A 49 -7.60 -5.25 7.35
N GLN A 50 -6.47 -5.92 7.11
CA GLN A 50 -5.90 -6.83 8.10
C GLN A 50 -5.29 -6.08 9.29
N THR A 51 -4.46 -5.07 9.04
CA THR A 51 -3.65 -4.40 10.07
C THR A 51 -4.43 -3.43 10.94
N VAL A 52 -5.30 -2.61 10.34
CA VAL A 52 -6.12 -1.61 11.03
C VAL A 52 -7.42 -2.26 11.50
N ASN A 53 -8.21 -2.82 10.58
CA ASN A 53 -9.61 -3.16 10.90
C ASN A 53 -9.72 -4.45 11.71
N LYS A 54 -8.94 -5.48 11.37
CA LYS A 54 -9.03 -6.79 12.04
C LYS A 54 -8.12 -6.88 13.26
N GLN A 55 -6.83 -6.62 13.08
CA GLN A 55 -5.81 -6.85 14.12
C GLN A 55 -5.60 -5.63 15.02
N LYS A 56 -6.07 -4.43 14.61
CA LYS A 56 -5.92 -3.17 15.36
C LYS A 56 -4.47 -2.86 15.75
N LEU A 57 -3.51 -3.26 14.91
CA LEU A 57 -2.08 -3.05 15.15
C LEU A 57 -1.69 -1.57 15.04
N ILE A 58 -2.46 -0.80 14.26
CA ILE A 58 -2.26 0.61 14.02
C ILE A 58 -3.60 1.29 13.77
N SER A 59 -3.72 2.58 14.08
CA SER A 59 -4.92 3.37 13.80
C SER A 59 -5.00 3.76 12.31
N GLU A 60 -6.21 3.99 11.80
CA GLU A 60 -6.43 4.38 10.40
C GLU A 60 -5.67 5.66 10.04
N ILE A 61 -5.68 6.68 10.92
CA ILE A 61 -4.94 7.95 10.76
C ILE A 61 -3.41 7.74 10.73
N LYS A 62 -2.90 6.67 11.35
CA LYS A 62 -1.46 6.35 11.29
C LYS A 62 -1.12 5.49 10.08
N PHE A 63 -2.11 4.81 9.50
CA PHE A 63 -1.96 4.02 8.29
C PHE A 63 -2.04 4.90 7.04
N TYR A 64 -3.02 5.81 6.99
CA TYR A 64 -3.11 6.94 6.08
C TYR A 64 -3.03 8.22 6.92
N PRO A 65 -1.86 8.87 7.01
CA PRO A 65 -1.84 10.24 7.50
C PRO A 65 -2.76 11.10 6.62
#